data_AF-A0A1I6K338-F1
#
_entry.id   AF-A0A1I6K338-F1
#
_cell.length_a   1.000
_cell.length_b   1.000
_cell.length_c   1.000
_cell.angle_alpha   90.00
_cell.angle_beta   90.00
_cell.angle_gamma   90.00
#
_symmetry.space_group_name_H-M   'P 1'
#
loop_
_entity.id
_entity.type
_entity.pdbx_description
1 polymer ?
#
loop_
_entity_poly.entity_id
_entity_poly.type
_entity_poly.pdbx_seq_one_letter_code
_entity_poly.pdbx_strand_id
1 'polypeptide(L)'
;MAKKPTGTIGINRVDIHLDGDAIHTFVKLDFPPEKDAIEMLIAQDFVTSMNAKVAPTGMLWFMSEPTQNTENDFDFTITLPNGNTAWLELIEIAPLELFGGFDHVPADFKPYDLAKIITAKIMKKAVHYSGKLGKELYLPTYITHWGFIPSTSLINLVCYFLIQENHPFDGVYLYAPFQPGAGEGNVLAPIDPKFLAGFNPEQFKDNRVYNMDPTKVTLIKGQPSE
;
A
#
# COMPACT_ATOMS: atom_id res chain seq x y z
N MET A 1 10.32 -3.00 -23.22
CA MET A 1 9.76 -2.62 -21.91
C MET A 1 10.60 -3.25 -20.82
N ALA A 2 10.91 -2.50 -19.75
CA ALA A 2 11.75 -3.02 -18.65
C ALA A 2 10.95 -4.00 -17.78
N LYS A 3 11.53 -5.17 -17.50
CA LYS A 3 10.97 -6.09 -16.50
C LYS A 3 11.23 -5.52 -15.12
N LYS A 4 10.19 -5.49 -14.27
CA LYS A 4 10.29 -5.04 -12.88
C LYS A 4 10.15 -6.26 -11.97
N PRO A 5 11.08 -6.52 -11.05
CA PRO A 5 10.89 -7.58 -10.08
C PRO A 5 9.72 -7.22 -9.17
N THR A 6 8.85 -8.20 -8.90
CA THR A 6 7.76 -8.09 -7.92
C THR A 6 7.92 -9.14 -6.85
N GLY A 7 7.40 -8.84 -5.66
CA GLY A 7 7.42 -9.77 -4.54
C GLY A 7 6.37 -10.89 -4.65
N THR A 8 6.15 -11.54 -3.51
CA THR A 8 5.04 -12.49 -3.33
C THR A 8 4.04 -11.87 -2.36
N ILE A 9 2.80 -11.70 -2.81
CA ILE A 9 1.67 -11.23 -2.01
C ILE A 9 0.42 -11.96 -2.50
N GLY A 10 -0.60 -12.07 -1.66
CA GLY A 10 -1.81 -12.84 -1.97
C GLY A 10 -2.63 -13.14 -0.73
N ILE A 11 -3.63 -13.99 -0.87
CA ILE A 11 -4.52 -14.41 0.21
C ILE A 11 -4.36 -15.87 0.56
N ASN A 12 -4.60 -16.20 1.83
CA ASN A 12 -4.84 -17.57 2.25
C ASN A 12 -6.33 -17.88 2.09
N ARG A 13 -6.67 -18.80 1.19
CA ARG A 13 -8.03 -19.29 1.00
C ARG A 13 -8.22 -20.59 1.77
N VAL A 14 -9.34 -20.70 2.47
CA VAL A 14 -9.78 -21.92 3.14
C VAL A 14 -11.13 -22.31 2.58
N ASP A 15 -11.18 -23.48 1.94
CA ASP A 15 -12.42 -24.07 1.44
C ASP A 15 -12.83 -25.20 2.40
N ILE A 16 -14.03 -25.08 2.98
CA ILE A 16 -14.60 -26.09 3.89
C ILE A 16 -15.60 -26.93 3.10
N HIS A 17 -15.34 -28.22 3.01
CA HIS A 17 -16.18 -29.18 2.33
C HIS A 17 -17.27 -29.72 3.27
N LEU A 18 -18.37 -30.23 2.69
CA LEU A 18 -19.53 -30.71 3.44
C LEU A 18 -19.24 -31.94 4.31
N ASP A 19 -18.18 -32.69 4.00
CA ASP A 19 -17.66 -33.81 4.78
C ASP A 19 -16.82 -33.37 6.00
N GLY A 20 -16.61 -32.06 6.18
CA GLY A 20 -15.82 -31.48 7.26
C GLY A 20 -14.32 -31.40 6.96
N ASP A 21 -13.89 -31.75 5.75
CA ASP A 21 -12.52 -31.48 5.32
C ASP A 21 -12.33 -30.00 4.96
N ALA A 22 -11.12 -29.50 5.24
CA ALA A 22 -10.74 -28.14 4.93
C ALA A 22 -9.48 -28.15 4.07
N ILE A 23 -9.54 -27.50 2.92
CA ILE A 23 -8.39 -27.31 2.02
C ILE A 23 -7.91 -25.88 2.20
N HIS A 24 -6.61 -25.72 2.43
CA HIS A 24 -5.96 -24.41 2.43
C HIS A 24 -5.09 -24.25 1.20
N THR A 25 -5.19 -23.09 0.57
CA THR A 25 -4.38 -22.72 -0.60
C THR A 25 -3.94 -21.28 -0.45
N PHE A 26 -2.65 -21.01 -0.67
CA PHE A 26 -2.18 -19.66 -0.89
C PHE A 26 -2.45 -19.26 -2.35
N VAL A 27 -3.31 -18.27 -2.55
CA VAL A 27 -3.62 -17.70 -3.86
C VAL A 27 -2.75 -16.47 -4.04
N LYS A 28 -1.65 -16.63 -4.79
CA LYS A 28 -0.73 -15.54 -5.12
C LYS A 28 -1.41 -14.56 -6.08
N LEU A 29 -1.16 -13.26 -5.87
CA LEU A 29 -1.47 -12.23 -6.86
C LEU A 29 -0.40 -12.26 -7.97
N ASP A 30 -0.85 -12.55 -9.18
CA ASP A 30 0.03 -12.57 -10.35
C ASP A 30 0.16 -11.17 -10.95
N PHE A 31 1.34 -10.58 -10.76
CA PHE A 31 1.68 -9.30 -11.38
C PHE A 31 2.08 -9.49 -12.86
N PRO A 32 1.66 -8.59 -13.76
CA PRO A 32 2.17 -8.54 -15.12
C PRO A 32 3.71 -8.42 -15.16
N PRO A 33 4.37 -8.87 -16.24
CA PRO A 33 5.83 -8.84 -16.33
C PRO A 33 6.39 -7.45 -16.67
N GLU A 34 5.59 -6.57 -17.29
CA GLU A 34 6.00 -5.21 -17.64
C GLU A 34 5.72 -4.21 -16.51
N LYS A 35 6.67 -3.31 -16.25
CA LYS A 35 6.54 -2.22 -15.26
C LYS A 35 5.24 -1.44 -15.41
N ASP A 36 4.95 -0.98 -16.62
CA ASP A 36 3.81 -0.11 -16.91
C ASP A 36 2.48 -0.86 -16.68
N ALA A 37 2.44 -2.16 -16.97
CA ALA A 37 1.29 -3.01 -16.71
C ALA A 37 1.09 -3.28 -15.21
N ILE A 38 2.17 -3.39 -14.43
CA ILE A 38 2.09 -3.46 -12.96
C ILE A 38 1.52 -2.16 -12.40
N GLU A 39 2.05 -1.02 -12.85
CA GLU A 39 1.61 0.30 -12.38
C GLU A 39 0.15 0.56 -12.72
N MET A 40 -0.30 0.21 -13.92
CA MET A 40 -1.71 0.28 -14.31
C MET A 40 -2.59 -0.59 -13.40
N LEU A 41 -2.21 -1.87 -13.19
CA LEU A 41 -2.95 -2.78 -12.33
C LEU A 41 -3.08 -2.22 -10.91
N ILE A 42 -1.99 -1.70 -10.34
CA ILE A 42 -1.99 -1.08 -9.02
C ILE A 42 -2.89 0.16 -8.97
N ALA A 43 -2.83 1.04 -9.98
CA ALA A 43 -3.64 2.25 -10.02
C ALA A 43 -5.14 1.91 -10.08
N GLN A 44 -5.54 0.97 -10.95
CA GLN A 44 -6.93 0.53 -11.09
C GLN A 44 -7.44 -0.16 -9.82
N ASP A 45 -6.64 -1.07 -9.25
CA ASP A 45 -7.00 -1.81 -8.05
C ASP A 45 -7.09 -0.89 -6.82
N PHE A 46 -6.18 0.09 -6.71
CA PHE A 46 -6.22 1.13 -5.68
C PHE A 46 -7.52 1.92 -5.75
N VAL A 47 -7.85 2.50 -6.91
CA VAL A 47 -9.07 3.30 -7.11
C VAL A 47 -10.30 2.46 -6.79
N THR A 48 -10.36 1.23 -7.31
CA THR A 48 -11.48 0.31 -7.07
C THR A 48 -11.65 0.01 -5.58
N SER A 49 -10.56 -0.36 -4.90
CA SER A 49 -10.57 -0.73 -3.48
C SER A 49 -10.95 0.46 -2.58
N MET A 50 -10.39 1.65 -2.85
CA MET A 50 -10.71 2.84 -2.07
C MET A 50 -12.15 3.28 -2.28
N ASN A 51 -12.65 3.28 -3.53
CA ASN A 51 -14.04 3.60 -3.82
C ASN A 51 -14.99 2.62 -3.11
N ALA A 52 -14.68 1.32 -3.09
CA ALA A 52 -15.49 0.31 -2.39
C ALA A 52 -15.50 0.52 -0.86
N LYS A 53 -14.38 0.94 -0.26
CA LYS A 53 -14.27 1.22 1.18
C LYS A 53 -15.04 2.48 1.59
N VAL A 54 -15.09 3.48 0.72
CA VAL A 54 -15.71 4.80 0.99
C VAL A 54 -17.19 4.82 0.64
N ALA A 55 -17.64 4.09 -0.38
CA ALA A 55 -19.04 4.10 -0.82
C ALA A 55 -20.08 3.91 0.31
N PRO A 56 -19.86 3.02 1.31
CA PRO A 56 -20.80 2.86 2.43
C PRO A 56 -20.90 4.08 3.37
N THR A 57 -19.90 4.96 3.37
CA THR A 57 -19.85 6.13 4.25
C THR A 57 -20.62 7.34 3.72
N GLY A 58 -21.06 7.29 2.45
CA GLY A 58 -21.70 8.42 1.77
C GLY A 58 -20.75 9.61 1.52
N MET A 59 -19.46 9.47 1.83
CA MET A 59 -18.46 10.49 1.52
C MET A 59 -18.23 10.57 0.01
N LEU A 60 -17.97 11.78 -0.47
CA LEU A 60 -17.78 12.08 -1.90
C LEU A 60 -16.45 11.58 -2.45
N TRP A 61 -15.57 10.94 -1.69
CA TRP A 61 -14.23 10.64 -2.17
C TRP A 61 -14.24 9.47 -3.17
N PHE A 62 -14.41 9.83 -4.45
CA PHE A 62 -14.38 8.89 -5.58
C PHE A 62 -13.41 9.39 -6.66
N MET A 63 -12.42 8.57 -6.99
CA MET A 63 -11.58 8.78 -8.18
C MET A 63 -12.16 7.98 -9.34
N SER A 64 -12.16 8.55 -10.55
CA SER A 64 -12.46 7.78 -11.76
C SER A 64 -11.39 6.72 -12.01
N GLU A 65 -11.70 5.80 -12.92
CA GLU A 65 -10.68 4.89 -13.46
C GLU A 65 -9.47 5.70 -14.00
N PRO A 66 -8.23 5.31 -13.65
CA PRO A 66 -7.04 6.04 -14.06
C PRO A 66 -6.75 5.85 -15.54
N THR A 67 -6.36 6.93 -16.22
CA THR A 67 -5.86 6.89 -17.60
C THR A 67 -4.36 7.14 -17.58
N GLN A 68 -3.57 6.23 -18.13
CA GLN A 68 -2.12 6.37 -18.20
C GLN A 68 -1.73 7.50 -19.15
N ASN A 69 -0.79 8.34 -18.72
CA ASN A 69 -0.31 9.44 -19.54
C ASN A 69 0.83 8.99 -20.46
N THR A 70 0.90 9.58 -21.66
CA THR A 70 2.00 9.32 -22.61
C THR A 70 3.24 10.16 -22.29
N GLU A 71 3.06 11.29 -21.60
CA GLU A 71 4.13 12.25 -21.27
C GLU A 71 4.66 12.01 -19.84
N ASN A 72 5.97 12.18 -19.66
CA ASN A 72 6.77 11.66 -18.53
C ASN A 72 6.60 12.38 -17.17
N ASP A 73 5.68 13.33 -17.02
CA ASP A 73 5.63 14.16 -15.82
C ASP A 73 4.85 13.50 -14.67
N PHE A 74 3.78 12.75 -14.98
CA PHE A 74 2.95 12.02 -14.02
C PHE A 74 2.43 10.71 -14.63
N ASP A 75 2.36 9.65 -13.83
CA ASP A 75 1.97 8.33 -14.33
C ASP A 75 0.52 8.28 -14.90
N PHE A 76 -0.46 8.85 -14.19
CA PHE A 76 -1.88 8.78 -14.57
C PHE A 76 -2.64 10.09 -14.37
N THR A 77 -3.75 10.21 -15.11
CA THR A 77 -4.81 11.20 -14.89
C THR A 77 -6.06 10.51 -14.32
N ILE A 78 -6.69 11.14 -13.33
CA ILE A 78 -7.99 10.75 -12.77
C ILE A 78 -8.95 11.94 -12.79
N THR A 79 -10.25 11.65 -12.77
CA THR A 79 -11.30 12.65 -12.58
C THR A 79 -11.85 12.56 -11.15
N LEU A 80 -11.95 13.71 -10.50
CA LEU A 80 -12.50 13.88 -9.16
C LEU A 80 -14.04 14.03 -9.23
N PRO A 81 -14.75 13.86 -8.10
CA PRO A 81 -16.21 13.89 -8.05
C PRO A 81 -16.81 15.24 -8.45
N ASN A 82 -16.04 16.32 -8.30
CA ASN A 82 -16.43 17.67 -8.72
C ASN A 82 -16.23 17.92 -10.23
N GLY A 83 -15.76 16.92 -10.98
CA GLY A 83 -15.47 17.00 -12.41
C GLY A 83 -14.07 17.53 -12.75
N ASN A 84 -13.27 17.96 -11.75
CA ASN A 84 -11.89 18.37 -12.00
C ASN A 84 -11.01 17.16 -12.30
N THR A 85 -9.96 17.37 -13.09
CA THR A 85 -8.92 16.34 -13.30
C THR A 85 -7.79 16.52 -12.29
N ALA A 86 -7.23 15.42 -11.80
CA ALA A 86 -6.08 15.40 -10.92
C ALA A 86 -5.03 14.40 -11.43
N TRP A 87 -3.81 14.57 -10.94
CA TRP A 87 -2.69 13.67 -11.21
C TRP A 87 -2.63 12.56 -10.18
N LEU A 88 -2.22 11.38 -10.63
CA LEU A 88 -1.98 10.21 -9.78
C LEU A 88 -0.60 9.66 -10.10
N GLU A 89 0.26 9.58 -9.08
CA GLU A 89 1.66 9.19 -9.18
C GLU A 89 1.92 7.99 -8.27
N LEU A 90 2.69 7.00 -8.73
CA LEU A 90 2.93 5.79 -7.95
C LEU A 90 4.34 5.70 -7.38
N ILE A 91 4.44 5.08 -6.20
CA ILE A 91 5.71 4.66 -5.60
C ILE A 91 5.59 3.27 -4.99
N GLU A 92 6.48 2.38 -5.39
CA GLU A 92 6.61 1.10 -4.69
C GLU A 92 7.43 1.24 -3.41
N ILE A 93 6.89 0.68 -2.33
CA ILE A 93 7.57 0.49 -1.05
C ILE A 93 8.17 -0.91 -1.01
N ALA A 94 9.38 -1.01 -1.57
CA ALA A 94 10.21 -2.20 -1.49
C ALA A 94 11.65 -1.77 -1.18
N PRO A 95 12.04 -1.64 0.10
CA PRO A 95 13.41 -1.28 0.50
C PRO A 95 14.37 -2.47 0.35
N LEU A 96 14.44 -3.04 -0.85
CA LEU A 96 15.22 -4.24 -1.16
C LEU A 96 16.72 -4.03 -0.99
N GLU A 97 17.18 -2.78 -1.07
CA GLU A 97 18.54 -2.37 -0.77
C GLU A 97 19.01 -2.78 0.64
N LEU A 98 18.07 -2.96 1.58
CA LEU A 98 18.38 -3.38 2.95
C LEU A 98 18.46 -4.90 3.12
N PHE A 99 17.85 -5.64 2.20
CA PHE A 99 17.67 -7.08 2.33
C PHE A 99 18.42 -7.88 1.26
N GLY A 100 18.79 -7.25 0.14
CA GLY A 100 19.44 -7.93 -0.98
C GLY A 100 18.48 -8.60 -1.97
N GLY A 101 17.18 -8.29 -1.90
CA GLY A 101 16.15 -8.85 -2.78
C GLY A 101 14.92 -9.35 -2.02
N PHE A 102 13.88 -9.76 -2.76
CA PHE A 102 12.62 -10.22 -2.17
C PHE A 102 12.77 -11.51 -1.35
N ASP A 103 13.62 -12.45 -1.79
CA ASP A 103 13.84 -13.74 -1.12
C ASP A 103 14.49 -13.62 0.27
N HIS A 104 15.05 -12.45 0.58
CA HIS A 104 15.74 -12.16 1.83
C HIS A 104 14.95 -11.24 2.76
N VAL A 105 13.73 -10.84 2.38
CA VAL A 105 12.88 -9.99 3.22
C VAL A 105 12.49 -10.77 4.48
N PRO A 106 12.84 -10.27 5.68
CA PRO A 106 12.52 -10.96 6.92
C PRO A 106 11.01 -10.90 7.20
N ALA A 107 10.54 -11.87 7.98
CA ALA A 107 9.16 -11.87 8.46
C ALA A 107 8.91 -10.76 9.48
N ASP A 108 9.96 -10.32 10.19
CA ASP A 108 9.87 -9.27 11.18
C ASP A 108 10.69 -8.03 10.84
N PHE A 109 10.16 -6.87 11.21
CA PHE A 109 10.82 -5.59 11.00
C PHE A 109 10.50 -4.62 12.13
N LYS A 110 11.32 -3.57 12.24
CA LYS A 110 11.07 -2.41 13.10
C LYS A 110 10.21 -1.40 12.34
N PRO A 111 8.95 -1.16 12.75
CA PRO A 111 8.08 -0.21 12.06
C PRO A 111 8.66 1.21 12.01
N TYR A 112 9.40 1.62 13.04
CA TYR A 112 10.02 2.94 13.11
C TYR A 112 11.04 3.18 11.99
N ASP A 113 11.93 2.21 11.74
CA ASP A 113 12.94 2.31 10.71
C ASP A 113 12.30 2.29 9.31
N LEU A 114 11.35 1.37 9.10
CA LEU A 114 10.62 1.29 7.83
C LEU A 114 9.79 2.55 7.56
N ALA A 115 9.17 3.14 8.57
CA ALA A 115 8.44 4.40 8.43
C ALA A 115 9.35 5.54 7.96
N LYS A 116 10.55 5.67 8.53
CA LYS A 116 11.53 6.67 8.09
C LYS A 116 11.94 6.47 6.64
N ILE A 117 12.14 5.23 6.21
CA ILE A 117 12.48 4.91 4.82
C ILE A 117 11.33 5.27 3.88
N ILE A 118 10.09 4.91 4.23
CA ILE A 118 8.90 5.25 3.46
C ILE A 118 8.76 6.77 3.32
N THR A 119 8.82 7.50 4.43
CA THR A 119 8.76 8.96 4.43
C THR A 119 9.88 9.57 3.59
N ALA A 120 11.12 9.09 3.71
CA ALA A 120 12.23 9.58 2.89
C ALA A 120 12.01 9.32 1.39
N LYS A 121 11.44 8.18 0.99
CA LYS A 121 11.09 7.89 -0.41
C LYS A 121 9.99 8.83 -0.92
N ILE A 122 8.95 9.08 -0.11
CA ILE A 122 7.89 10.03 -0.43
C ILE A 122 8.47 11.45 -0.60
N MET A 123 9.30 11.90 0.34
CA MET A 123 9.90 13.24 0.30
C MET A 123 10.88 13.41 -0.85
N LYS A 124 11.65 12.37 -1.20
CA LYS A 124 12.48 12.39 -2.41
C LYS A 124 11.64 12.61 -3.66
N LYS A 125 10.47 11.99 -3.74
CA LYS A 125 9.54 12.21 -4.84
C LYS A 125 8.92 13.61 -4.79
N ALA A 126 8.54 14.10 -3.60
CA ALA A 126 8.01 15.45 -3.37
C ALA A 126 8.92 16.55 -3.92
N VAL A 127 10.25 16.40 -3.78
CA VAL A 127 11.25 17.36 -4.30
C VAL A 127 11.14 17.55 -5.81
N HIS A 128 10.76 16.52 -6.57
CA HIS A 128 10.58 16.64 -8.03
C HIS A 128 9.37 17.51 -8.40
N TYR A 129 8.46 17.74 -7.45
CA TYR A 129 7.18 18.40 -7.66
C TYR A 129 7.08 19.74 -6.92
N SER A 130 8.19 20.33 -6.47
CA SER A 130 8.22 21.55 -5.65
C SER A 130 7.83 22.85 -6.38
N GLY A 131 7.04 22.77 -7.45
CA GLY A 131 6.51 23.87 -8.25
C GLY A 131 4.98 23.90 -8.28
N LYS A 132 4.39 24.79 -9.10
CA LYS A 132 2.94 24.80 -9.30
C LYS A 132 2.53 23.68 -10.25
N LEU A 133 1.94 22.61 -9.70
CA LEU A 133 1.50 21.42 -10.43
C LEU A 133 0.26 21.66 -11.32
N GLY A 134 -0.37 22.83 -11.20
CA GLY A 134 -1.53 23.24 -11.99
C GLY A 134 -2.84 22.48 -11.69
N LYS A 135 -2.74 21.34 -10.99
CA LYS A 135 -3.83 20.45 -10.57
C LYS A 135 -3.44 19.75 -9.26
N GLU A 136 -4.43 19.15 -8.61
CA GLU A 136 -4.22 18.28 -7.45
C GLU A 136 -3.34 17.07 -7.81
N LEU A 137 -2.50 16.62 -6.88
CA LEU A 137 -1.59 15.48 -7.05
C LEU A 137 -1.75 14.49 -5.90
N TYR A 138 -2.14 13.26 -6.24
CA TYR A 138 -2.29 12.16 -5.29
C TYR A 138 -1.18 11.12 -5.46
N LEU A 139 -0.71 10.57 -4.34
CA LEU A 139 0.39 9.63 -4.29
C LEU A 139 0.00 8.31 -3.63
N PRO A 140 -0.48 7.31 -4.39
CA PRO A 140 -0.56 5.94 -3.89
C PRO A 140 0.84 5.32 -3.82
N THR A 141 1.26 5.05 -2.59
CA THR A 141 2.37 4.14 -2.34
C THR A 141 1.84 2.72 -2.27
N TYR A 142 2.60 1.73 -2.74
CA TYR A 142 2.12 0.34 -2.79
C TYR A 142 3.21 -0.67 -2.44
N ILE A 143 2.80 -1.85 -1.96
CA ILE A 143 3.70 -2.98 -1.70
C ILE A 143 3.42 -4.14 -2.67
N THR A 144 4.43 -4.95 -2.94
CA THR A 144 4.30 -6.17 -3.76
C THR A 144 4.73 -7.44 -3.01
N HIS A 145 5.11 -7.31 -1.73
CA HIS A 145 5.62 -8.41 -0.92
C HIS A 145 4.94 -8.46 0.46
N TRP A 146 4.56 -9.66 0.90
CA TRP A 146 3.89 -9.91 2.18
C TRP A 146 4.68 -9.38 3.39
N GLY A 147 6.02 -9.42 3.32
CA GLY A 147 6.90 -8.92 4.37
C GLY A 147 6.74 -7.42 4.65
N PHE A 148 6.19 -6.65 3.71
CA PHE A 148 5.95 -5.21 3.85
C PHE A 148 4.49 -4.86 4.16
N ILE A 149 3.62 -5.84 4.43
CA ILE A 149 2.23 -5.57 4.86
C ILE A 149 2.26 -4.63 6.07
N PRO A 150 1.55 -3.50 6.01
CA PRO A 150 1.64 -2.49 7.05
C PRO A 150 0.91 -2.91 8.31
N SER A 151 1.57 -2.74 9.45
CA SER A 151 0.90 -2.73 10.76
C SER A 151 0.32 -1.35 11.07
N THR A 152 -0.61 -1.29 12.02
CA THR A 152 -1.12 -0.02 12.55
C THR A 152 0.00 0.87 13.11
N SER A 153 1.02 0.29 13.75
CA SER A 153 2.18 1.06 14.23
C SER A 153 2.96 1.68 13.07
N LEU A 154 3.20 0.94 11.99
CA LEU A 154 3.87 1.47 10.80
C LEU A 154 3.07 2.64 10.19
N ILE A 155 1.76 2.46 10.01
CA ILE A 155 0.87 3.48 9.44
C ILE A 155 0.94 4.76 10.29
N ASN A 156 0.73 4.65 11.61
CA ASN A 156 0.75 5.81 12.50
C ASN A 156 2.10 6.53 12.52
N LEU A 157 3.21 5.79 12.45
CA LEU A 157 4.55 6.37 12.37
C LEU A 157 4.77 7.12 11.04
N VAL A 158 4.33 6.56 9.92
CA VAL A 158 4.41 7.24 8.61
C VAL A 158 3.56 8.51 8.61
N CYS A 159 2.32 8.45 9.10
CA CYS A 159 1.47 9.64 9.24
C CYS A 159 2.12 10.70 10.12
N TYR A 160 2.70 10.29 11.26
CA TYR A 160 3.42 11.18 12.17
C TYR A 160 4.63 11.83 11.49
N PHE A 161 5.43 11.09 10.73
CA PHE A 161 6.59 11.70 10.06
C PHE A 161 6.16 12.60 8.90
N LEU A 162 5.16 12.21 8.10
CA LEU A 162 4.69 13.01 6.97
C LEU A 162 4.09 14.35 7.40
N ILE A 163 3.36 14.41 8.52
CA ILE A 163 2.75 15.67 8.99
C ILE A 163 3.80 16.71 9.46
N GLN A 164 5.04 16.28 9.73
CA GLN A 164 6.15 17.17 10.06
C GLN A 164 6.87 17.70 8.82
N GLU A 165 6.58 17.15 7.65
CA GLU A 165 7.21 17.49 6.38
C GLU A 165 6.30 18.39 5.55
N ASN A 166 6.90 19.20 4.68
CA ASN A 166 6.14 19.97 3.68
C ASN A 166 6.24 19.27 2.32
N HIS A 167 5.13 18.70 1.85
CA HIS A 167 5.04 18.00 0.57
C HIS A 167 3.88 18.54 -0.29
N PRO A 168 3.96 18.46 -1.63
CA PRO A 168 2.96 19.04 -2.53
C PRO A 168 1.76 18.12 -2.78
N PHE A 169 1.73 16.92 -2.21
CA PHE A 169 0.65 15.96 -2.43
C PHE A 169 -0.64 16.34 -1.69
N ASP A 170 -1.76 16.38 -2.40
CA ASP A 170 -3.11 16.57 -1.86
C ASP A 170 -3.61 15.33 -1.11
N GLY A 171 -3.02 14.16 -1.40
CA GLY A 171 -3.22 12.96 -0.61
C GLY A 171 -2.12 11.94 -0.83
N VAL A 172 -1.73 11.25 0.24
CA VAL A 172 -0.74 10.17 0.23
C VAL A 172 -1.41 8.93 0.81
N TYR A 173 -1.29 7.81 0.12
CA TYR A 173 -1.94 6.56 0.49
C TYR A 173 -0.93 5.42 0.55
N LEU A 174 -1.24 4.39 1.34
CA LEU A 174 -0.54 3.12 1.33
C LEU A 174 -1.49 2.01 0.95
N TYR A 175 -1.18 1.32 -0.15
CA TYR A 175 -2.01 0.29 -0.74
C TYR A 175 -1.32 -1.08 -0.71
N ALA A 176 -2.01 -2.07 -0.16
CA ALA A 176 -1.60 -3.47 -0.16
C ALA A 176 -2.57 -4.27 -1.06
N PRO A 177 -2.16 -4.64 -2.28
CA PRO A 177 -3.00 -5.46 -3.16
C PRO A 177 -2.99 -6.92 -2.67
N PHE A 178 -4.16 -7.54 -2.57
CA PHE A 178 -4.27 -8.93 -2.11
C PHE A 178 -4.81 -9.87 -3.18
N GLN A 179 -5.67 -9.37 -4.06
CA GLN A 179 -6.21 -10.07 -5.22
C GLN A 179 -6.63 -9.03 -6.27
N PRO A 180 -6.85 -9.42 -7.54
CA PRO A 180 -7.26 -8.47 -8.56
C PRO A 180 -8.54 -7.71 -8.15
N GLY A 181 -8.51 -6.39 -8.26
CA GLY A 181 -9.63 -5.50 -7.88
C GLY A 181 -9.88 -5.37 -6.37
N ALA A 182 -9.07 -5.98 -5.50
CA ALA A 182 -9.24 -5.85 -4.06
C ALA A 182 -7.92 -5.85 -3.27
N GLY A 183 -7.81 -4.87 -2.38
CA GLY A 183 -6.71 -4.72 -1.45
C GLY A 183 -7.08 -3.81 -0.28
N GLU A 184 -6.12 -3.58 0.60
CA GLU A 184 -6.28 -2.67 1.74
C GLU A 184 -5.58 -1.36 1.45
N GLY A 185 -6.33 -0.27 1.48
CA GLY A 185 -5.78 1.08 1.37
C GLY A 185 -5.92 1.88 2.66
N ASN A 186 -4.85 2.60 2.98
CA ASN A 186 -4.72 3.44 4.17
C ASN A 186 -4.40 4.88 3.75
N VAL A 187 -5.06 5.84 4.37
CA VAL A 187 -4.74 7.27 4.20
C VAL A 187 -3.56 7.60 5.09
N LEU A 188 -2.48 8.10 4.50
CA LEU A 188 -1.28 8.56 5.21
C LEU A 188 -1.27 10.09 5.37
N ALA A 189 -1.78 10.80 4.37
CA ALA A 189 -2.02 12.24 4.39
C ALA A 189 -3.20 12.60 3.46
N PRO A 190 -3.96 13.67 3.73
CA PRO A 190 -3.92 14.45 4.96
C PRO A 190 -4.53 13.68 6.14
N ILE A 191 -4.05 13.96 7.35
CA ILE A 191 -4.62 13.46 8.60
C ILE A 191 -4.90 14.65 9.53
N ASP A 192 -5.99 14.62 10.30
CA ASP A 192 -6.19 15.63 11.36
C ASP A 192 -5.12 15.42 12.44
N PRO A 193 -4.26 16.42 12.76
CA PRO A 193 -3.25 16.30 13.82
C PRO A 193 -3.80 15.80 15.15
N LYS A 194 -5.10 16.02 15.44
CA LYS A 194 -5.76 15.51 16.66
C LYS A 194 -5.77 13.99 16.75
N PHE A 195 -5.77 13.27 15.63
CA PHE A 195 -5.68 11.80 15.64
C PHE A 195 -4.30 11.31 16.12
N LEU A 196 -3.29 12.17 16.08
CA LEU A 196 -1.95 11.89 16.61
C LEU A 196 -1.68 12.60 17.94
N ALA A 197 -2.68 13.25 18.54
CA ALA A 197 -2.50 13.90 19.83
C ALA A 197 -2.10 12.85 20.89
N GLY A 198 -0.94 13.04 21.51
CA GLY A 198 -0.38 12.11 22.49
C GLY A 198 0.33 10.89 21.90
N PHE A 199 0.36 10.74 20.57
CA PHE A 199 1.20 9.72 19.93
C PHE A 199 2.68 10.08 20.11
N ASN A 200 3.44 9.22 20.78
CA ASN A 200 4.87 9.38 20.93
C ASN A 200 5.61 8.37 20.03
N PRO A 201 6.19 8.80 18.89
CA PRO A 201 6.87 7.88 17.96
C PRO A 201 8.06 7.16 18.61
N GLU A 202 8.68 7.77 19.64
CA GLU A 202 9.88 7.25 20.29
C GLU A 202 9.60 5.96 21.07
N GLN A 203 8.36 5.74 21.53
CA GLN A 203 7.96 4.50 22.19
C GLN A 203 7.99 3.29 21.25
N PHE A 204 7.98 3.52 19.92
CA PHE A 204 7.96 2.48 18.91
C PHE A 204 9.34 2.19 18.30
N LYS A 205 10.41 2.87 18.74
CA LYS A 205 11.78 2.69 18.22
C LYS A 205 12.26 1.24 18.25
N ASP A 206 11.93 0.53 19.33
CA ASP A 206 12.32 -0.86 19.52
C ASP A 206 11.18 -1.84 19.32
N ASN A 207 9.99 -1.36 18.92
CA ASN A 207 8.88 -2.22 18.58
C ASN A 207 9.24 -3.10 17.37
N ARG A 208 8.81 -4.36 17.41
CA ARG A 208 8.94 -5.30 16.28
C ARG A 208 7.56 -5.79 15.89
N VAL A 209 7.34 -5.86 14.60
CA VAL A 209 6.13 -6.45 14.02
C VAL A 209 6.55 -7.68 13.24
N TYR A 210 5.72 -8.72 13.31
CA TYR A 210 5.90 -9.95 12.56
C TYR A 210 4.75 -10.11 11.56
N ASN A 211 5.10 -10.23 10.29
CA ASN A 211 4.19 -10.62 9.22
C ASN A 211 4.34 -12.14 9.00
N MET A 212 3.21 -12.85 8.99
CA MET A 212 3.23 -14.26 8.59
C MET A 212 3.54 -14.37 7.10
N ASP A 213 4.51 -15.22 6.76
CA ASP A 213 4.73 -15.66 5.39
C ASP A 213 3.53 -16.51 4.96
N PRO A 214 2.67 -16.01 4.04
CA PRO A 214 1.44 -16.69 3.69
C PRO A 214 1.72 -18.00 2.92
N THR A 215 2.92 -18.15 2.32
CA THR A 215 3.32 -19.37 1.61
C THR A 215 3.63 -20.53 2.55
N LYS A 216 3.83 -20.24 3.84
CA LYS A 216 4.19 -21.23 4.88
C LYS A 216 3.03 -21.54 5.83
N VAL A 217 1.87 -20.93 5.64
CA VAL A 217 0.69 -21.19 6.48
C VAL A 217 0.19 -22.61 6.20
N THR A 218 -0.19 -23.32 7.25
CA THR A 218 -0.81 -24.65 7.16
C THR A 218 -2.00 -24.72 8.10
N LEU A 219 -3.10 -25.34 7.66
CA LEU A 219 -4.23 -25.62 8.54
C LEU A 219 -3.88 -26.76 9.50
N ILE A 220 -4.19 -26.57 10.78
CA ILE A 220 -4.12 -27.60 11.80
C ILE A 220 -5.56 -27.88 12.25
N LYS A 221 -6.02 -29.14 12.12
CA LYS A 221 -7.31 -29.55 12.71
C LYS A 221 -7.15 -29.48 14.23
N GLY A 222 -7.86 -28.54 14.86
CA GLY A 222 -7.88 -28.43 16.32
C GLY A 222 -8.45 -29.71 16.93
N GLN A 223 -7.78 -30.26 17.94
CA GLN A 223 -8.43 -31.26 18.78
C GLN A 223 -9.42 -30.54 19.71
N PRO A 224 -10.65 -31.06 19.89
CA PRO A 224 -11.55 -30.50 20.88
C PRO A 224 -10.86 -30.53 22.25
N SER A 225 -10.80 -29.38 22.92
CA SER A 225 -10.37 -29.30 24.32
C SER A 225 -11.33 -30.13 25.17
N GLU A 226 -10.79 -31.14 25.87
CA GLU A 226 -11.53 -31.95 26.86
C GLU A 226 -12.15 -31.10 27.98
#